data_AF-A0A530M688-F1
#
_entry.id   AF-A0A530M688-F1
#
_cell.length_a   1.000
_cell.length_b   1.000
_cell.length_c   1.000
_cell.angle_alpha   90.00
_cell.angle_beta   90.00
_cell.angle_gamma   90.00
#
_symmetry.space_group_name_H-M   'P 1'
#
loop_
_entity.id
_entity.type
_entity.pdbx_description
1 polymer ?
#
loop_
_entity_poly.entity_id
_entity_poly.type
_entity_poly.pdbx_seq_one_letter_code
_entity_poly.pdbx_strand_id
1 'polypeptide(L)'
;IDVDFEHERREIVMQWVYETYGRDHSALCSTVVRYHTKGAVRDIGKALGLPEDVTKLLSSQVWGHGEGIDETRARELNFNMADRRLRLTLELAQQLEGTPRHLSQHPGGFVLTND
;
A
#
# COMPACT_ATOMS: atom_id res chain seq x y z
N ILE A 1 -21.24 14.48 2.06
CA ILE A 1 -21.80 14.32 3.42
C ILE A 1 -21.29 12.99 3.88
N ASP A 2 -20.47 12.96 4.93
CA ASP A 2 -19.94 11.73 5.48
C ASP A 2 -20.75 11.41 6.74
N VAL A 3 -21.19 10.16 6.85
CA VAL A 3 -22.06 9.70 7.94
C VAL A 3 -21.35 8.55 8.65
N ASP A 4 -21.12 8.72 9.96
CA ASP A 4 -20.46 7.73 10.79
C ASP A 4 -21.46 6.72 11.37
N PHE A 5 -21.04 5.46 11.44
CA PHE A 5 -21.80 4.36 12.02
C PHE A 5 -20.92 3.55 12.96
N GLU A 6 -21.55 2.86 13.91
CA GLU A 6 -20.87 1.86 14.74
C GLU A 6 -20.28 0.76 13.85
N HIS A 7 -19.00 0.39 14.07
CA HIS A 7 -18.27 -0.49 13.16
C HIS A 7 -18.95 -1.85 12.95
N GLU A 8 -19.59 -2.40 13.99
CA GLU A 8 -20.31 -3.68 13.93
C GLU A 8 -21.60 -3.58 13.11
N ARG A 9 -22.18 -2.38 13.01
CA ARG A 9 -23.43 -2.13 12.28
C ARG A 9 -23.20 -1.72 10.83
N ARG A 10 -21.95 -1.53 10.40
CA ARG A 10 -21.62 -1.08 9.05
C ARG A 10 -22.25 -1.98 7.98
N GLU A 11 -22.19 -3.29 8.14
CA GLU A 11 -22.76 -4.23 7.18
C GLU A 11 -24.28 -4.09 7.05
N ILE A 12 -24.96 -3.82 8.18
CA ILE A 12 -26.42 -3.61 8.20
C ILE A 12 -26.78 -2.38 7.35
N VAL A 13 -26.03 -1.29 7.50
CA VAL A 13 -26.24 -0.07 6.71
C VAL A 13 -25.94 -0.32 5.24
N MET A 14 -24.86 -1.05 4.94
CA MET A 14 -24.52 -1.39 3.56
C MET A 14 -25.61 -2.21 2.87
N GLN A 15 -26.15 -3.22 3.52
CA GLN A 15 -27.28 -3.99 2.98
C GLN A 15 -28.54 -3.14 2.84
N TRP A 16 -28.84 -2.27 3.82
CA TRP A 16 -29.96 -1.34 3.72
C TRP A 16 -29.85 -0.41 2.50
N VAL A 17 -28.65 0.10 2.18
CA VAL A 17 -28.42 0.91 0.96
C VAL A 17 -28.74 0.08 -0.30
N TYR A 18 -28.25 -1.15 -0.39
CA TYR A 18 -28.54 -2.03 -1.54
C TYR A 18 -30.03 -2.38 -1.66
N GLU A 19 -30.72 -2.59 -0.54
CA GLU A 19 -32.16 -2.88 -0.50
C GLU A 19 -33.01 -1.65 -0.87
N THR A 20 -32.58 -0.46 -0.44
CA THR A 20 -33.32 0.79 -0.64
C THR A 20 -33.17 1.35 -2.05
N TYR A 21 -31.96 1.31 -2.60
CA TYR A 21 -31.63 1.91 -3.89
C TYR A 21 -31.48 0.89 -5.03
N GLY A 22 -31.47 -0.41 -4.72
CA GLY A 22 -31.28 -1.48 -5.69
C GLY A 22 -29.80 -1.71 -6.04
N ARG A 23 -29.43 -2.97 -6.29
CA ARG A 23 -28.05 -3.37 -6.60
C ARG A 23 -27.54 -2.86 -7.95
N ASP A 24 -28.45 -2.58 -8.89
CA ASP A 24 -28.09 -2.05 -10.21
C ASP A 24 -27.79 -0.54 -10.17
N HIS A 25 -28.25 0.17 -9.13
CA HIS A 25 -28.06 1.61 -9.00
C HIS A 25 -27.17 2.00 -7.80
N SER A 26 -26.66 1.03 -7.05
CA SER A 26 -25.78 1.28 -5.91
C SER A 26 -24.55 0.38 -5.92
N ALA A 27 -23.39 0.96 -5.63
CA ALA A 27 -22.13 0.22 -5.60
C ALA A 27 -21.17 0.77 -4.54
N LEU A 28 -20.42 -0.11 -3.91
CA LEU A 28 -19.24 0.25 -3.12
C LEU A 28 -18.15 0.83 -4.02
N CYS A 29 -17.54 1.94 -3.59
CA CYS A 29 -16.36 2.47 -4.23
C CYS A 29 -15.18 1.48 -4.08
N SER A 30 -14.33 1.40 -5.11
CA SER A 30 -13.04 0.74 -5.00
C SER A 30 -11.96 1.74 -4.58
N THR A 31 -10.96 1.24 -3.85
CA THR A 31 -9.73 1.96 -3.52
C THR A 31 -8.57 1.36 -4.28
N VAL A 32 -7.84 2.19 -5.03
CA VAL A 32 -6.58 1.77 -5.67
C VAL A 32 -5.45 1.93 -4.65
N VAL A 33 -4.96 0.82 -4.11
CA VAL A 33 -3.81 0.82 -3.21
C VAL A 33 -2.55 0.93 -4.05
N ARG A 34 -1.70 1.90 -3.71
CA ARG A 34 -0.43 2.17 -4.40
C ARG A 34 0.76 1.71 -3.56
N TYR A 35 1.89 1.52 -4.22
CA TYR A 35 3.15 1.27 -3.56
C TYR A 35 3.61 2.51 -2.78
N HIS A 36 3.80 2.34 -1.48
CA HIS A 36 4.61 3.23 -0.66
C HIS A 36 6.03 2.66 -0.53
N THR A 37 7.01 3.52 -0.25
CA THR A 37 8.44 3.21 -0.25
C THR A 37 8.78 1.94 0.54
N LYS A 38 8.23 1.79 1.76
CA LYS A 38 8.45 0.60 2.60
C LYS A 38 7.90 -0.69 1.98
N GLY A 39 6.73 -0.62 1.37
CA GLY A 39 6.09 -1.76 0.69
C GLY A 39 6.87 -2.16 -0.57
N ALA A 40 7.34 -1.18 -1.34
CA ALA A 40 8.13 -1.41 -2.54
C ALA A 40 9.47 -2.10 -2.21
N VAL A 41 10.20 -1.61 -1.20
CA VAL A 41 11.46 -2.22 -0.74
C VAL A 41 11.27 -3.66 -0.29
N ARG A 42 10.18 -3.95 0.43
CA ARG A 42 9.91 -5.31 0.91
C ARG A 42 9.60 -6.28 -0.24
N ASP A 43 8.69 -5.89 -1.13
CA ASP A 43 8.25 -6.74 -2.23
C ASP A 43 9.40 -6.99 -3.23
N ILE A 44 10.15 -5.94 -3.61
CA ILE A 44 11.31 -6.06 -4.50
C ILE A 44 12.45 -6.83 -3.83
N GLY A 45 12.78 -6.52 -2.58
CA GLY A 45 13.86 -7.21 -1.87
C GLY A 45 13.61 -8.70 -1.78
N LYS A 46 12.36 -9.10 -1.49
CA LYS A 46 11.93 -10.49 -1.51
C LYS A 46 12.06 -11.09 -2.92
N ALA A 47 11.63 -10.39 -3.96
CA ALA A 47 11.74 -10.85 -5.35
C ALA A 47 13.20 -11.05 -5.81
N LEU A 48 14.12 -10.22 -5.32
CA LEU A 48 15.56 -10.33 -5.61
C LEU A 48 16.30 -11.32 -4.69
N GLY A 49 15.58 -12.02 -3.80
CA GLY A 49 16.14 -13.06 -2.94
C GLY A 49 16.92 -12.51 -1.74
N LEU A 50 16.61 -11.30 -1.28
CA LEU A 50 17.10 -10.82 0.02
C LEU A 50 16.40 -11.59 1.15
N PRO A 51 17.13 -11.97 2.21
CA PRO A 51 16.55 -12.54 3.41
C PRO A 51 15.47 -11.66 4.04
N GLU A 52 14.48 -12.27 4.69
CA GLU A 52 13.33 -11.54 5.25
C GLU A 52 13.76 -10.51 6.32
N ASP A 53 14.71 -10.88 7.18
CA ASP A 53 15.32 -9.99 8.17
C ASP A 53 15.99 -8.78 7.52
N VAL A 54 16.71 -8.98 6.42
CA VAL A 54 17.31 -7.89 5.63
C VAL A 54 16.23 -7.00 5.02
N THR A 55 15.20 -7.55 4.37
CA THR A 55 14.11 -6.73 3.79
C THR A 55 13.33 -5.96 4.86
N LYS A 56 13.11 -6.56 6.03
CA LYS A 56 12.45 -5.92 7.16
C LYS A 56 13.29 -4.77 7.71
N LEU A 57 14.59 -4.98 7.88
CA LEU A 57 15.52 -3.95 8.31
C LEU A 57 15.60 -2.81 7.29
N LEU A 58 15.72 -3.11 6.00
CA LEU A 58 15.71 -2.09 4.94
C LEU A 58 14.43 -1.27 4.97
N SER A 59 13.26 -1.93 5.02
CA SER A 59 11.97 -1.25 5.03
C SER A 59 11.73 -0.39 6.28
N SER A 60 12.35 -0.70 7.43
CA SER A 60 12.22 0.09 8.65
C SER A 60 13.11 1.34 8.64
N GLN A 61 14.18 1.32 7.85
CA GLN A 61 15.19 2.39 7.79
C GLN A 61 14.93 3.41 6.70
N VAL A 62 14.03 3.10 5.76
CA VAL A 62 13.54 4.06 4.76
C VAL A 62 12.49 4.96 5.42
N TRP A 63 12.80 6.25 5.52
CA TRP A 63 11.94 7.29 6.09
C TRP A 63 11.41 8.20 4.97
N GLY A 64 10.13 8.58 5.03
CA GLY A 64 9.56 9.57 4.11
C GLY A 64 9.27 9.08 2.69
N HIS A 65 8.69 9.97 1.87
CA HIS A 65 8.52 9.79 0.42
C HIS A 65 9.86 10.07 -0.27
N GLY A 66 10.31 9.18 -1.15
CA GLY A 66 11.46 9.41 -2.04
C GLY A 66 12.86 9.45 -1.41
N GLU A 67 13.03 9.56 -0.09
CA GLU A 67 14.36 9.50 0.54
C GLU A 67 14.80 8.03 0.65
N GLY A 68 15.68 7.61 -0.28
CA GLY A 68 16.36 6.32 -0.21
C GLY A 68 17.29 6.22 0.99
N ILE A 69 17.94 5.07 1.15
CA ILE A 69 18.98 4.90 2.17
C ILE A 69 20.25 5.61 1.69
N ASP A 70 20.65 6.68 2.36
CA ASP A 70 21.92 7.36 2.08
C ASP A 70 23.14 6.48 2.46
N GLU A 71 24.32 6.83 1.95
CA GLU A 71 25.54 6.05 2.19
C GLU A 71 25.98 6.01 3.66
N THR A 72 25.65 7.05 4.43
CA THR A 72 26.01 7.17 5.85
C THR A 72 25.18 6.17 6.65
N ARG A 73 23.87 6.17 6.42
CA ARG A 73 22.89 5.26 7.00
C ARG A 73 23.19 3.81 6.63
N ALA A 74 23.57 3.56 5.38
CA ALA A 74 23.95 2.22 4.94
C ALA A 74 25.20 1.71 5.67
N ARG A 75 26.19 2.57 5.91
CA ARG A 75 27.38 2.24 6.71
C ARG A 75 27.03 1.96 8.17
N GLU A 76 26.18 2.78 8.80
CA GLU A 76 25.71 2.57 10.18
C GLU A 76 24.99 1.23 10.35
N LEU A 77 24.27 0.79 9.32
CA LEU A 77 23.52 -0.46 9.31
C LEU A 77 24.34 -1.66 8.82
N ASN A 78 25.64 -1.48 8.57
CA ASN A 78 26.54 -2.48 7.99
C ASN A 78 26.02 -3.08 6.68
N PHE A 79 25.28 -2.31 5.90
CA PHE A 79 24.84 -2.73 4.59
C PHE A 79 26.02 -2.73 3.62
N ASN A 80 26.26 -3.89 3.02
CA ASN A 80 27.21 -4.01 1.93
C ASN A 80 26.62 -3.42 0.65
N MET A 81 26.86 -2.13 0.40
CA MET A 81 26.45 -1.45 -0.84
C MET A 81 27.11 -2.03 -2.10
N ALA A 82 28.11 -2.90 -1.98
CA ALA A 82 28.61 -3.66 -3.12
C ALA A 82 27.67 -4.82 -3.54
N ASP A 83 26.78 -5.28 -2.66
CA ASP A 83 25.77 -6.29 -3.03
C ASP A 83 24.82 -5.70 -4.09
N ARG A 84 24.86 -6.30 -5.28
CA ARG A 84 24.04 -5.89 -6.42
C ARG A 84 22.54 -6.02 -6.11
N ARG A 85 22.11 -7.03 -5.36
CA ARG A 85 20.68 -7.24 -5.04
C ARG A 85 20.15 -6.13 -4.15
N LEU A 86 20.97 -5.69 -3.18
CA LEU A 86 20.63 -4.58 -2.30
C LEU A 86 20.46 -3.28 -3.10
N ARG A 87 21.44 -2.93 -3.94
CA ARG A 87 21.36 -1.71 -4.77
C ARG A 87 20.16 -1.73 -5.71
N LEU A 88 19.95 -2.86 -6.41
CA LEU A 88 18.79 -3.03 -7.28
C LEU A 88 17.47 -2.94 -6.51
N THR A 89 17.43 -3.41 -5.27
CA THR A 89 16.23 -3.29 -4.43
C THR A 89 15.88 -1.83 -4.19
N LEU A 90 16.86 -1.00 -3.84
CA LEU A 90 16.64 0.43 -3.58
C LEU A 90 16.25 1.18 -4.86
N GLU A 91 16.94 0.91 -5.97
CA GLU A 91 16.68 1.55 -7.25
C GLU A 91 15.28 1.21 -7.80
N LEU A 92 14.92 -0.07 -7.84
CA LEU A 92 13.61 -0.50 -8.35
C LEU A 92 12.47 -0.11 -7.40
N ALA A 93 12.72 -0.06 -6.08
CA ALA A 93 11.71 0.39 -5.13
C ALA A 93 11.35 1.87 -5.33
N GLN A 94 12.31 2.72 -5.69
CA GLN A 94 12.04 4.12 -6.05
C GLN A 94 11.18 4.22 -7.32
N GLN A 95 11.44 3.37 -8.32
CA GLN A 95 10.65 3.36 -9.56
C GLN A 95 9.20 2.88 -9.34
N LEU A 96 8.97 2.00 -8.36
CA LEU A 96 7.62 1.53 -8.02
C LEU A 96 6.82 2.50 -7.15
N GLU A 97 7.44 3.50 -6.53
CA GLU A 97 6.75 4.42 -5.64
C GLU A 97 5.57 5.11 -6.35
N GLY A 98 4.38 5.05 -5.75
CA GLY A 98 3.16 5.64 -6.29
C GLY A 98 2.46 4.83 -7.39
N THR A 99 3.06 3.73 -7.87
CA THR A 99 2.43 2.83 -8.85
C THR A 99 1.29 2.01 -8.21
N PRO A 100 0.25 1.62 -8.96
CA PRO A 100 -0.81 0.74 -8.45
C PRO A 100 -0.27 -0.62 -8.02
N ARG A 101 -0.70 -1.10 -6.85
CA ARG A 101 -0.34 -2.41 -6.30
C ARG A 101 -1.50 -3.40 -6.39
N HIS A 102 -2.66 -3.04 -5.86
CA HIS A 102 -3.87 -3.85 -5.93
C HIS A 102 -5.13 -3.00 -5.71
N LEU A 103 -6.28 -3.57 -6.06
CA LEU A 103 -7.58 -3.00 -5.75
C LEU A 103 -8.05 -3.48 -4.38
N SER A 104 -8.69 -2.59 -3.64
CA SER A 104 -9.37 -2.87 -2.38
C SER A 104 -10.77 -2.27 -2.40
N GLN A 105 -11.58 -2.61 -1.40
CA GLN A 105 -12.89 -2.01 -1.19
C GLN A 105 -12.74 -0.73 -0.35
N HIS A 106 -13.44 0.33 -0.73
CA HIS A 106 -13.45 1.55 0.07
C HIS A 106 -14.14 1.27 1.43
N PRO A 107 -13.61 1.79 2.54
CA PRO A 107 -14.19 1.57 3.87
C PRO A 107 -15.56 2.25 4.11
N GLY A 108 -16.21 2.83 3.09
CA GLY A 108 -17.46 3.56 3.32
C GLY A 108 -18.00 4.32 2.12
N GLY A 109 -17.23 4.47 1.04
CA GLY A 109 -17.68 5.13 -0.17
C GLY A 109 -18.72 4.28 -0.88
N PHE A 110 -19.87 4.88 -1.15
CA PHE A 110 -20.91 4.34 -2.02
C PHE A 110 -21.19 5.33 -3.14
N VAL A 111 -21.48 4.80 -4.32
CA VAL A 111 -22.06 5.54 -5.44
C VAL A 111 -23.50 5.12 -5.58
N LEU A 112 -24.40 6.10 -5.68
CA LEU A 112 -25.81 5.92 -5.97
C LEU A 112 -26.13 6.62 -7.29
N THR A 113 -26.91 5.96 -8.15
CA THR A 113 -27.36 6.48 -9.44
C THR A 113 -28.88 6.46 -9.51
N ASN A 114 -29.45 7.13 -10.51
CA ASN A 114 -30.90 7.30 -10.64
C ASN A 114 -31.41 6.96 -12.06
N ASP A 115 -30.56 6.35 -12.88
CA ASP A 115 -30.84 5.97 -14.27
C ASP A 115 -31.42 4.56 -14.35
#